data_AF-A0A484DN97-F1
#
_entry.id   AF-A0A484DN97-F1
#
_cell.length_a   1.000
_cell.length_b   1.000
_cell.length_c   1.000
_cell.angle_alpha   90.00
_cell.angle_beta   90.00
_cell.angle_gamma   90.00
#
_symmetry.space_group_name_H-M   'P 1'
#
loop_
_entity.id
_entity.type
_entity.pdbx_description
1 polymer ?
#
loop_
_entity_poly.entity_id
_entity_poly.type
_entity_poly.pdbx_seq_one_letter_code
_entity_poly.pdbx_strand_id
1 'polypeptide(L)'
;MGEQPIYTTRAHVFQIDPTTKKNWVPASKQAVTVSYFYDSTRNSYRIISVDGSKVIINSTITPNMTFTKTSQKFGQWADSRANTVFGLGFASEQQLAKFSEKFQEVKDAAKVVRESQEKVETMSNHSQESGRETPSSNQASSLNGTDDEKIFHVGPEAAVLKTENERLKTAVEQRQGLLS
;
A
#
# COMPACT_ATOMS: atom_id res chain seq x y z
N MET A 1 4.73 -5.26 29.27
CA MET A 1 3.52 -5.97 28.80
C MET A 1 3.57 -5.99 27.29
N GLY A 2 3.42 -7.16 26.65
CA GLY A 2 3.42 -7.26 25.18
C GLY A 2 2.13 -6.69 24.58
N GLU A 3 2.17 -6.28 23.31
CA GLU A 3 0.99 -5.84 22.57
C GLU A 3 -0.08 -6.94 22.56
N GLN A 4 -1.31 -6.61 22.97
CA GLN A 4 -2.41 -7.57 22.95
C GLN A 4 -3.03 -7.67 21.55
N PRO A 5 -3.41 -8.87 21.08
CA PRO A 5 -4.05 -9.02 19.79
C PRO A 5 -5.46 -8.43 19.80
N ILE A 6 -5.82 -7.74 18.72
CA ILE A 6 -7.17 -7.17 18.47
C ILE A 6 -8.17 -8.30 18.24
N TYR A 7 -7.76 -9.31 17.49
CA TYR A 7 -8.55 -10.50 17.19
C TYR A 7 -7.60 -11.67 16.94
N THR A 8 -8.02 -12.87 17.34
CA THR A 8 -7.25 -14.09 17.19
C THR A 8 -8.15 -15.23 16.72
N THR A 9 -7.67 -16.03 15.77
CA THR A 9 -8.34 -17.24 15.28
C THR A 9 -7.33 -18.35 14.98
N ARG A 10 -7.81 -19.53 14.58
CA ARG A 10 -7.01 -20.68 14.18
C ARG A 10 -7.25 -21.02 12.71
N ALA A 11 -6.19 -21.18 11.93
CA ALA A 11 -6.26 -21.55 10.52
C ALA A 11 -4.98 -22.29 10.07
N HIS A 12 -5.10 -23.09 9.01
CA HIS A 12 -3.93 -23.56 8.27
C HIS A 12 -3.42 -22.44 7.38
N VAL A 13 -2.11 -22.21 7.36
CA VAL A 13 -1.49 -21.12 6.59
C VAL A 13 -0.87 -21.67 5.33
N PHE A 14 -1.11 -20.99 4.22
CA PHE A 14 -0.54 -21.27 2.91
C PHE A 14 0.09 -20.00 2.35
N GLN A 15 1.06 -20.16 1.46
CA GLN A 15 1.60 -19.09 0.63
C GLN A 15 1.61 -19.53 -0.82
N ILE A 16 1.57 -18.58 -1.76
CA ILE A 16 1.88 -18.91 -3.14
C ILE A 16 3.37 -19.22 -3.24
N ASP A 17 3.69 -20.31 -3.93
CA ASP A 17 5.04 -20.71 -4.29
C ASP A 17 5.77 -19.53 -4.97
N PRO A 18 6.93 -19.09 -4.43
CA PRO A 18 7.63 -17.91 -4.93
C PRO A 18 8.21 -18.10 -6.33
N THR A 19 8.45 -19.34 -6.77
CA THR A 19 9.01 -19.69 -8.07
C THR A 19 7.90 -19.81 -9.12
N THR A 20 6.85 -20.58 -8.83
CA THR A 20 5.80 -20.83 -9.83
C THR A 20 4.71 -19.76 -9.85
N LYS A 21 4.55 -19.00 -8.77
CA LYS A 21 3.53 -17.96 -8.56
C LYS A 21 2.08 -18.43 -8.78
N LYS A 22 1.84 -19.75 -8.81
CA LYS A 22 0.54 -20.36 -9.14
C LYS A 22 0.09 -21.40 -8.12
N ASN A 23 1.04 -22.10 -7.49
CA ASN A 23 0.72 -23.20 -6.58
C ASN A 23 0.69 -22.72 -5.14
N TRP A 24 -0.25 -23.23 -4.35
CA TRP A 24 -0.27 -23.06 -2.90
C TRP A 24 0.72 -24.03 -2.25
N VAL A 25 1.59 -23.51 -1.40
CA VAL A 25 2.49 -24.29 -0.54
C VAL A 25 2.08 -24.12 0.92
N PRO A 26 1.98 -25.21 1.70
CA PRO A 26 1.64 -25.11 3.12
C PRO A 26 2.79 -24.44 3.88
N ALA A 27 2.47 -23.39 4.64
CA ALA A 27 3.40 -22.70 5.53
C ALA A 27 3.33 -23.24 6.97
N SER A 28 2.25 -23.96 7.33
CA SER A 28 2.08 -24.66 8.61
C SER A 28 1.62 -26.11 8.40
N LYS A 29 2.07 -27.03 9.26
CA LYS A 29 1.66 -28.46 9.20
C LYS A 29 0.27 -28.71 9.81
N GLN A 30 -0.11 -27.87 10.76
CA GLN A 30 -1.38 -27.92 11.47
C GLN A 30 -2.00 -26.52 11.50
N ALA A 31 -3.24 -26.41 11.96
CA ALA A 31 -3.82 -25.11 12.26
C ALA A 31 -2.93 -24.39 13.28
N VAL A 32 -2.67 -23.11 13.04
CA VAL A 32 -1.86 -22.23 13.89
C VAL A 32 -2.67 -21.01 14.28
N THR A 33 -2.20 -20.29 15.28
CA THR A 33 -2.83 -19.05 15.72
C THR A 33 -2.50 -17.93 14.72
N VAL A 34 -3.53 -17.22 14.26
CA VAL A 34 -3.41 -16.07 13.37
C VAL A 34 -4.11 -14.90 14.04
N SER A 35 -3.40 -13.79 14.22
CA SER A 35 -3.88 -12.67 15.02
C SER A 35 -3.64 -11.33 14.32
N TYR A 36 -4.58 -10.41 14.51
CA TYR A 36 -4.38 -9.00 14.17
C TYR A 36 -3.78 -8.29 15.37
N PHE A 37 -2.77 -7.45 15.12
CA PHE A 37 -2.12 -6.60 16.10
C PHE A 37 -2.11 -5.16 15.60
N TYR A 38 -2.11 -4.23 16.55
CA TYR A 38 -1.71 -2.84 16.30
C TYR A 38 -0.31 -2.66 16.88
N ASP A 39 0.65 -2.38 15.99
CA ASP A 39 2.02 -2.06 16.32
C ASP A 39 2.11 -0.56 16.59
N SER A 40 2.12 -0.21 17.87
CA SER A 40 2.11 1.17 18.35
C SER A 40 3.38 1.93 17.98
N THR A 41 4.51 1.21 17.89
CA THR A 41 5.82 1.80 17.57
C THR A 41 5.88 2.23 16.10
N ARG A 42 5.28 1.43 15.22
CA ARG A 42 5.18 1.75 13.78
C ARG A 42 3.88 2.44 13.40
N ASN A 43 2.97 2.65 14.35
CA ASN A 43 1.62 3.15 14.12
C ASN A 43 0.95 2.39 12.95
N SER A 44 0.90 1.06 13.02
CA SER A 44 0.44 0.23 11.89
C SER A 44 -0.27 -1.03 12.35
N TYR A 45 -1.20 -1.54 11.54
CA TYR A 45 -1.88 -2.79 11.81
C TYR A 45 -1.24 -3.96 11.07
N ARG A 46 -1.19 -5.13 11.71
CA ARG A 46 -0.49 -6.31 11.17
C ARG A 46 -1.24 -7.60 11.42
N ILE A 47 -1.15 -8.52 10.48
CA ILE A 47 -1.49 -9.94 10.70
C ILE A 47 -0.19 -10.67 11.02
N ILE A 48 -0.16 -11.34 12.17
CA ILE A 48 0.99 -12.11 12.65
C ILE A 48 0.56 -13.57 12.89
N SER A 49 1.42 -14.50 12.49
CA SER A 49 1.30 -15.91 12.85
C SER A 49 2.69 -16.53 12.97
N VAL A 50 2.84 -17.40 13.97
CA VAL A 50 4.07 -18.15 14.25
C VAL A 50 3.78 -19.64 14.29
N ASP A 51 4.70 -20.45 13.76
CA ASP A 51 4.72 -21.91 13.88
C ASP A 51 6.02 -22.32 14.60
N GLY A 52 5.90 -22.72 15.86
CA GLY A 52 7.03 -22.83 16.77
C GLY A 52 7.74 -21.48 16.94
N SER A 53 9.04 -21.44 16.62
CA SER A 53 9.85 -20.21 16.63
C SER A 53 9.86 -19.45 15.31
N LYS A 54 9.24 -19.99 14.24
CA LYS A 54 9.27 -19.41 12.91
C LYS A 54 8.09 -18.48 12.70
N VAL A 55 8.36 -17.24 12.31
CA VAL A 55 7.32 -16.33 11.81
C VAL A 55 6.92 -16.77 10.41
N ILE A 56 5.65 -17.10 10.24
CA ILE A 56 5.09 -17.61 8.97
C ILE A 56 4.13 -16.63 8.31
N ILE A 57 3.58 -15.68 9.08
CA ILE A 57 2.90 -14.49 8.56
C ILE A 57 3.42 -13.28 9.32
N ASN A 58 3.79 -12.26 8.55
CA ASN A 58 4.12 -10.94 9.08
C ASN A 58 3.70 -9.86 8.08
N SER A 59 2.39 -9.68 7.95
CA SER A 59 1.81 -8.83 6.92
C SER A 59 1.33 -7.51 7.52
N THR A 60 1.78 -6.38 6.98
CA THR A 60 1.28 -5.05 7.39
C THR A 60 0.05 -4.72 6.55
N ILE A 61 -1.08 -4.44 7.19
CA ILE A 61 -2.32 -4.11 6.48
C ILE A 61 -2.23 -2.70 5.92
N THR A 62 -2.43 -2.57 4.61
CA THR A 62 -2.53 -1.28 3.92
C THR A 62 -3.95 -1.05 3.37
N PRO A 63 -4.38 0.21 3.17
CA PRO A 63 -5.75 0.53 2.74
C PRO A 63 -6.15 -0.06 1.38
N ASN A 64 -5.19 -0.38 0.53
CA ASN A 64 -5.40 -0.96 -0.80
C ASN A 64 -5.38 -2.50 -0.80
N MET A 65 -5.16 -3.15 0.36
CA MET A 65 -5.25 -4.61 0.44
C MET A 65 -6.71 -5.08 0.42
N THR A 66 -6.90 -6.28 -0.12
CA THR A 66 -8.20 -6.95 -0.16
C THR A 66 -8.03 -8.39 0.29
N PHE A 67 -8.90 -8.82 1.22
CA PHE A 67 -9.07 -10.22 1.56
C PHE A 67 -10.19 -10.81 0.71
N THR A 68 -9.85 -11.79 -0.13
CA THR A 68 -10.77 -12.44 -1.06
C THR A 68 -11.09 -13.84 -0.57
N LYS A 69 -12.38 -14.11 -0.35
CA LYS A 69 -12.88 -15.47 -0.09
C LYS A 69 -12.93 -16.24 -1.41
N THR A 70 -12.26 -17.37 -1.51
CA THR A 70 -12.19 -18.17 -2.75
C THR A 70 -12.83 -19.55 -2.61
N SER A 71 -13.19 -19.96 -1.39
CA SER A 71 -14.09 -21.08 -1.14
C SER A 71 -14.85 -20.88 0.18
N GLN A 72 -15.70 -21.84 0.56
CA GLN A 72 -16.47 -21.80 1.81
C GLN A 72 -15.60 -21.63 3.06
N LYS A 73 -14.37 -22.14 3.05
CA LYS A 73 -13.47 -22.14 4.22
C LYS A 73 -12.07 -21.62 3.91
N PHE A 74 -11.88 -21.02 2.74
CA PHE A 74 -10.58 -20.50 2.33
C PHE A 74 -10.66 -19.06 1.84
N GLY A 75 -9.71 -18.24 2.27
CA GLY A 75 -9.54 -16.88 1.77
C GLY A 75 -8.07 -16.49 1.72
N GLN A 76 -7.78 -15.43 0.97
CA GLN A 76 -6.42 -15.01 0.66
C GLN A 76 -6.29 -13.49 0.56
N TRP A 77 -5.06 -12.98 0.72
CA TRP A 77 -4.71 -11.60 0.38
C TRP A 77 -3.29 -11.54 -0.19
N ALA A 78 -3.05 -10.58 -1.07
CA ALA A 78 -1.71 -10.27 -1.55
C ALA A 78 -1.04 -9.25 -0.62
N ASP A 79 0.24 -9.50 -0.31
CA ASP A 79 1.11 -8.54 0.36
C ASP A 79 2.27 -8.19 -0.57
N SER A 80 2.16 -7.03 -1.22
CA SER A 80 3.17 -6.53 -2.15
C SER A 80 4.52 -6.28 -1.46
N ARG A 81 4.51 -5.88 -0.18
CA ARG A 81 5.75 -5.61 0.57
C ARG A 81 6.50 -6.91 0.86
N ALA A 82 5.77 -7.97 1.20
CA ALA A 82 6.34 -9.30 1.40
C ALA A 82 6.53 -10.08 0.08
N ASN A 83 6.12 -9.52 -1.06
CA ASN A 83 6.14 -10.15 -2.39
C ASN A 83 5.54 -11.57 -2.41
N THR A 84 4.43 -11.74 -1.68
CA THR A 84 3.77 -13.03 -1.52
C THR A 84 2.25 -12.88 -1.46
N VAL A 85 1.54 -13.99 -1.61
CA VAL A 85 0.10 -14.08 -1.37
C VAL A 85 -0.09 -15.07 -0.24
N PHE A 86 -0.75 -14.64 0.83
CA PHE A 86 -1.10 -15.49 1.95
C PHE A 86 -2.49 -16.08 1.76
N GLY A 87 -2.65 -17.35 2.14
CA GLY A 87 -3.91 -18.07 2.13
C GLY A 87 -4.18 -18.69 3.48
N LEU A 88 -5.45 -18.68 3.91
CA LEU A 88 -5.89 -19.24 5.18
C LEU A 88 -7.03 -20.23 4.97
N GLY A 89 -6.82 -21.46 5.44
CA GLY A 89 -7.86 -22.49 5.51
C GLY A 89 -8.42 -22.60 6.93
N PHE A 90 -9.69 -22.25 7.09
CA PHE A 90 -10.39 -22.22 8.39
C PHE A 90 -11.14 -23.53 8.68
N ALA A 91 -11.46 -23.78 9.95
CA ALA A 91 -12.22 -24.96 10.34
C ALA A 91 -13.70 -24.85 9.92
N SER A 92 -14.24 -23.62 9.90
CA SER A 92 -15.64 -23.36 9.53
C SER A 92 -15.80 -22.08 8.69
N GLU A 93 -16.94 -21.99 8.01
CA GLU A 93 -17.33 -20.80 7.24
C GLU A 93 -17.49 -19.57 8.13
N GLN A 94 -17.99 -19.74 9.36
CA GLN A 94 -18.16 -18.64 10.31
C GLN A 94 -16.82 -18.01 10.71
N GLN A 95 -15.78 -18.83 10.88
CA GLN A 95 -14.43 -18.32 11.16
C GLN A 95 -13.87 -17.52 9.97
N LEU A 96 -14.06 -18.01 8.74
CA LEU A 96 -13.68 -17.28 7.53
C LEU A 96 -14.42 -15.95 7.43
N ALA A 97 -15.75 -15.96 7.63
CA ALA A 97 -16.58 -14.76 7.59
C ALA A 97 -16.13 -13.73 8.63
N LYS A 98 -15.90 -14.16 9.89
CA LYS A 98 -15.43 -13.27 10.95
C LYS A 98 -14.04 -12.69 10.67
N PHE A 99 -13.13 -13.51 10.12
CA PHE A 99 -11.81 -13.02 9.73
C PHE A 99 -11.92 -11.97 8.61
N SER A 100 -12.78 -12.20 7.61
CA SER A 100 -13.04 -11.25 6.53
C SER A 100 -13.60 -9.92 7.03
N GLU A 101 -14.54 -9.94 7.99
CA GLU A 101 -15.06 -8.73 8.64
C GLU A 101 -13.94 -7.97 9.35
N LYS A 102 -13.13 -8.67 10.15
CA LYS A 102 -12.00 -8.07 10.86
C LYS A 102 -10.94 -7.50 9.93
N PHE A 103 -10.72 -8.13 8.78
CA PHE A 103 -9.83 -7.57 7.77
C PHE A 103 -10.31 -6.20 7.29
N GLN A 104 -11.62 -6.05 7.03
CA GLN A 104 -12.19 -4.79 6.59
C GLN A 104 -12.12 -3.71 7.68
N GLU A 105 -12.52 -4.03 8.92
CA GLU A 105 -12.42 -3.12 10.06
C GLU A 105 -10.98 -2.61 10.27
N VAL A 106 -10.00 -3.51 10.24
CA VAL A 106 -8.59 -3.18 10.45
C VAL A 106 -8.02 -2.37 9.28
N LYS A 107 -8.44 -2.66 8.05
CA LYS A 107 -8.05 -1.90 6.86
C LYS A 107 -8.57 -0.46 6.93
N ASP A 108 -9.81 -0.26 7.36
CA ASP A 108 -10.40 1.08 7.52
C ASP A 108 -9.69 1.86 8.63
N ALA A 109 -9.36 1.20 9.75
CA ALA A 109 -8.54 1.80 10.80
C ALA A 109 -7.12 2.16 10.31
N ALA A 110 -6.50 1.31 9.48
CA ALA A 110 -5.20 1.59 8.88
C ALA A 110 -5.24 2.81 7.92
N LYS A 111 -6.36 3.05 7.25
CA LYS A 111 -6.55 4.23 6.40
C LYS A 111 -6.53 5.52 7.23
N VAL A 112 -7.29 5.56 8.32
CA VAL A 112 -7.35 6.71 9.24
C VAL A 112 -5.96 7.04 9.79
N VAL A 113 -5.20 6.01 10.18
CA VAL A 113 -3.83 6.20 10.68
C VAL A 113 -2.92 6.85 9.63
N ARG A 114 -3.00 6.45 8.36
CA ARG A 114 -2.19 7.04 7.29
C ARG A 114 -2.59 8.47 6.97
N GLU A 115 -3.88 8.77 6.86
CA GLU A 115 -4.38 10.13 6.62
C GLU A 115 -3.95 11.10 7.75
N SER A 116 -3.89 10.61 9.00
CA SER A 116 -3.41 11.42 10.13
C SER A 116 -1.92 11.75 10.04
N GLN A 117 -1.09 10.89 9.43
CA GLN A 117 0.33 11.14 9.22
C GLN A 117 0.56 12.17 8.11
N GLU A 118 -0.14 12.03 6.98
CA GLU A 118 -0.02 12.95 5.83
C GLU A 118 -0.44 14.39 6.20
N LYS A 119 -1.45 14.53 7.06
CA LYS A 119 -1.89 15.84 7.57
C LYS A 119 -0.84 16.51 8.46
N VAL A 120 -0.11 15.74 9.27
CA VAL A 120 0.96 16.27 10.14
C VAL A 120 2.18 16.70 9.30
N GLU A 121 2.53 15.94 8.27
CA GLU A 121 3.64 16.26 7.37
C GLU A 121 3.35 17.52 6.53
N THR A 122 2.11 17.68 6.03
CA THR A 122 1.73 18.84 5.20
C THR A 122 1.69 20.15 6.00
N MET A 123 1.30 20.12 7.27
CA MET A 123 1.30 21.31 8.14
C MET A 123 2.73 21.72 8.58
N SER A 124 3.67 20.78 8.60
CA SER A 124 5.06 21.03 8.98
C SER A 124 5.86 21.74 7.89
N ASN A 125 5.46 21.60 6.62
CA ASN A 125 6.13 22.25 5.48
C ASN A 125 5.67 23.68 5.18
N HIS A 126 4.55 24.15 5.74
CA HIS A 126 4.04 25.50 5.45
C HIS A 126 4.40 26.57 6.51
N SER A 127 5.22 26.21 7.51
CA SER A 127 5.56 27.13 8.62
C SER A 127 6.95 27.78 8.51
N GLN A 128 7.62 27.72 7.35
CA GLN A 128 8.89 28.42 7.12
C GLN A 128 8.94 29.16 5.77
N GLU A 129 7.99 30.05 5.51
CA GLU A 129 8.24 31.19 4.61
C GLU A 129 7.42 32.41 5.03
N SER A 130 7.82 33.04 6.13
CA SER A 130 7.35 34.39 6.45
C SER A 130 8.45 35.18 7.14
N GLY A 131 9.04 36.09 6.37
CA GLY A 131 9.50 37.39 6.85
C GLY A 131 10.90 37.45 7.46
N ARG A 132 11.89 37.91 6.67
CA ARG A 132 12.76 38.99 7.13
C ARG A 132 13.40 39.75 5.97
N GLU A 133 13.03 41.02 5.87
CA GLU A 133 13.64 42.03 5.02
C GLU A 133 15.09 42.31 5.43
N THR A 134 15.92 42.61 4.42
CA THR A 134 17.30 43.09 4.46
C THR A 134 17.48 44.49 5.08
N PRO A 135 18.69 44.86 5.53
CA PRO A 135 19.49 45.80 4.72
C PRO A 135 21.02 45.55 4.65
N SER A 136 21.53 45.62 3.41
CA SER A 136 22.81 46.15 2.86
C SER A 136 24.12 46.21 3.68
N SER A 137 25.23 45.65 3.12
CA SER A 137 26.43 46.44 2.74
C SER A 137 27.49 45.65 1.92
N ASN A 138 27.80 46.20 0.73
CA ASN A 138 29.08 46.33 0.01
C ASN A 138 29.85 45.15 -0.69
N GLN A 139 29.79 45.21 -2.03
CA GLN A 139 30.88 45.21 -3.05
C GLN A 139 31.67 43.90 -3.34
N ALA A 140 32.04 43.52 -4.58
CA ALA A 140 32.05 44.18 -5.90
C ALA A 140 32.04 43.19 -7.10
N SER A 141 31.45 43.69 -8.21
CA SER A 141 31.80 43.54 -9.64
C SER A 141 32.02 42.15 -10.28
N SER A 142 31.19 41.82 -11.27
CA SER A 142 31.61 41.79 -12.69
C SER A 142 30.41 41.74 -13.65
N LEU A 143 30.63 42.35 -14.81
CA LEU A 143 29.69 42.80 -15.84
C LEU A 143 29.25 41.67 -16.78
N ASN A 144 27.97 41.67 -17.19
CA ASN A 144 27.35 41.43 -18.52
C ASN A 144 25.89 41.01 -18.25
N GLY A 145 24.81 41.56 -18.80
CA GLY A 145 24.61 42.16 -20.11
C GLY A 145 23.49 41.38 -20.82
N THR A 146 22.27 41.91 -20.73
CA THR A 146 21.18 41.82 -21.73
C THR A 146 20.21 40.61 -21.72
N ASP A 147 18.93 41.00 -21.75
CA ASP A 147 17.78 40.44 -22.48
C ASP A 147 16.76 39.53 -21.77
N ASP A 148 15.54 40.05 -21.72
CA ASP A 148 14.26 39.36 -21.55
C ASP A 148 14.08 38.28 -22.63
N GLU A 149 13.63 37.07 -22.28
CA GLU A 149 12.48 36.42 -22.96
C GLU A 149 12.04 35.11 -22.27
N LYS A 150 10.71 34.94 -22.20
CA LYS A 150 10.00 33.72 -21.80
C LYS A 150 10.46 32.51 -22.60
N ILE A 151 10.92 31.44 -21.94
CA ILE A 151 10.82 30.09 -22.53
C ILE A 151 10.45 29.05 -21.46
N PHE A 152 9.16 28.67 -21.45
CA PHE A 152 8.70 27.43 -20.85
C PHE A 152 9.38 26.26 -21.57
N HIS A 153 10.35 25.62 -20.93
CA HIS A 153 10.91 24.36 -21.40
C HIS A 153 9.93 23.21 -21.12
N VAL A 154 9.03 22.95 -22.07
CA VAL A 154 8.31 21.67 -22.16
C VAL A 154 9.32 20.65 -22.68
N GLY A 155 9.78 19.78 -21.79
CA GLY A 155 10.68 18.68 -22.13
C GLY A 155 10.04 17.70 -23.14
N PRO A 156 10.86 16.97 -23.91
CA PRO A 156 10.44 16.09 -25.01
C PRO A 156 9.54 14.91 -24.56
N GLU A 157 9.44 14.65 -23.26
CA GLU A 157 8.63 13.59 -22.67
C GLU A 157 7.11 13.89 -22.71
N ALA A 158 6.72 15.16 -22.63
CA ALA A 158 5.31 15.55 -22.66
C ALA A 158 4.67 15.44 -24.06
N ALA A 159 5.48 15.59 -25.12
CA ALA A 159 5.00 15.41 -26.49
C ALA A 159 4.72 13.93 -26.79
N VAL A 160 5.57 13.02 -26.31
CA VAL A 160 5.42 11.57 -26.49
C VAL A 160 4.19 11.03 -25.73
N LEU A 161 3.98 11.50 -24.50
CA LEU A 161 2.81 11.10 -23.68
C LEU A 161 1.47 11.54 -24.27
N LYS A 162 1.44 12.69 -24.97
CA LYS A 162 0.24 13.16 -25.67
C LYS A 162 -0.08 12.30 -26.89
N THR A 163 0.93 11.92 -27.66
CA THR A 163 0.73 11.03 -28.83
C THR A 163 0.26 9.64 -28.42
N GLU A 164 0.76 9.09 -27.31
CA GLU A 164 0.34 7.77 -26.82
C GLU A 164 -1.10 7.77 -26.27
N ASN A 165 -1.51 8.84 -25.58
CA ASN A 165 -2.89 8.97 -25.09
C ASN A 165 -3.91 9.03 -26.25
N GLU A 166 -3.63 9.79 -27.31
CA GLU A 166 -4.52 9.87 -28.49
C GLU A 166 -4.61 8.53 -29.23
N ARG A 167 -3.50 7.77 -29.27
CA ARG A 167 -3.49 6.41 -29.83
C ARG A 167 -4.35 5.44 -29.02
N LEU A 168 -4.25 5.48 -27.69
CA LEU A 168 -5.06 4.63 -26.80
C LEU A 168 -6.55 4.99 -26.87
N LYS A 169 -6.88 6.28 -26.98
CA LYS A 169 -8.26 6.74 -27.09
C LYS A 169 -8.94 6.23 -28.37
N THR A 170 -8.26 6.33 -29.51
CA THR A 170 -8.75 5.81 -30.80
C THR A 170 -8.94 4.28 -30.76
N ALA A 171 -8.05 3.54 -30.09
CA ALA A 171 -8.15 2.09 -29.96
C ALA A 171 -9.32 1.63 -29.08
N VAL A 172 -9.68 2.40 -28.05
CA VAL A 172 -10.84 2.13 -27.18
C VAL A 172 -12.15 2.39 -27.94
N GLU A 173 -12.22 3.48 -28.70
CA GLU A 173 -13.41 3.83 -29.48
C GLU A 173 -13.69 2.82 -30.61
N GLN A 174 -12.66 2.33 -31.32
CA GLN A 174 -12.82 1.26 -32.31
C GLN A 174 -13.35 -0.05 -31.70
N ARG A 175 -13.00 -0.35 -30.45
CA ARG A 175 -13.44 -1.56 -29.75
C ARG A 175 -14.90 -1.49 -29.29
N GLN A 176 -15.40 -0.29 -29.03
CA GLN A 176 -16.80 -0.07 -28.65
C GLN A 176 -17.75 -0.05 -29.86
N GLY A 177 -17.27 0.33 -31.06
CA GLY A 177 -18.07 0.27 -32.29
C GLY A 177 -18.22 -1.13 -32.91
N LEU A 178 -17.47 -2.12 -32.46
CA LEU A 178 -17.54 -3.52 -32.94
C LEU A 178 -18.49 -4.41 -32.11
N LEU A 179 -19.16 -3.84 -31.10
CA LEU A 179 -20.06 -4.54 -30.18
C LEU A 179 -21.52 -4.09 -30.30
N SER A 180 -21.86 -3.30 -31.31
CA SER A 180 -23.22 -2.85 -31.64
C SER A 180 -23.72 -3.46 -32.93
#